data_AF-A0A1J6VNZ6-F1
#
_entry.id   AF-A0A1J6VNZ6-F1
#
_cell.length_a   1.000
_cell.length_b   1.000
_cell.length_c   1.000
_cell.angle_alpha   90.00
_cell.angle_beta   90.00
_cell.angle_gamma   90.00
#
_symmetry.space_group_name_H-M   'P 1'
#
loop_
_entity.id
_entity.type
_entity.pdbx_description
1 polymer ?
#
loop_
_entity_poly.entity_id
_entity_poly.type
_entity_poly.pdbx_seq_one_letter_code
_entity_poly.pdbx_strand_id
1 'polypeptide(L)'
;MIQYGNIILIILTVIVVTFLFRWGKEEGQSTLKLFMYFLVSCAIIPVYASYTRDKGDFELWVPAGFIAVVMYLVIRNKQQPLKYKASLLGLAVAGVLLLRQYNILPF
;
A
#
# COMPACT_ATOMS: atom_id res chain seq x y z
N MET A 1 21.98 -13.20 -7.91
CA MET A 1 21.30 -11.89 -7.76
C MET A 1 19.87 -11.99 -7.18
N ILE A 2 19.25 -13.18 -7.12
CA ILE A 2 17.85 -13.38 -6.67
C ILE A 2 17.69 -13.42 -5.12
N GLN A 3 18.77 -13.66 -4.37
CA GLN A 3 18.68 -13.92 -2.92
C GLN A 3 18.40 -12.67 -2.06
N TYR A 4 18.89 -11.49 -2.46
CA TYR A 4 18.77 -10.27 -1.65
C TYR A 4 17.37 -9.62 -1.71
N GLY A 5 16.68 -9.71 -2.85
CA GLY A 5 15.32 -9.17 -3.01
C GLY A 5 14.32 -9.80 -2.04
N ASN A 6 14.39 -11.12 -1.87
CA ASN A 6 13.54 -11.86 -0.95
C ASN A 6 13.77 -11.46 0.51
N ILE A 7 15.02 -11.17 0.90
CA ILE A 7 15.35 -10.74 2.27
C ILE A 7 14.74 -9.36 2.54
N ILE A 8 14.82 -8.42 1.58
CA ILE A 8 14.24 -7.08 1.71
C ILE A 8 12.71 -7.16 1.88
N LEU A 9 12.05 -8.01 1.09
CA LEU A 9 10.60 -8.23 1.21
C LEU A 9 10.22 -8.83 2.58
N ILE A 10 11.00 -9.77 3.09
CA ILE A 10 10.78 -10.34 4.42
C ILE A 10 10.95 -9.27 5.49
N ILE A 11 12.01 -8.47 5.43
CA ILE A 11 12.27 -7.38 6.39
C ILE A 11 11.11 -6.36 6.36
N LEU A 12 10.68 -5.92 5.17
CA LEU A 12 9.53 -5.02 5.01
C LEU A 12 8.26 -5.62 5.60
N THR A 13 8.00 -6.90 5.36
CA THR A 13 6.83 -7.60 5.90
C THR A 13 6.86 -7.63 7.42
N VAL A 14 8.01 -7.97 8.02
CA VAL A 14 8.19 -7.99 9.48
C VAL A 14 7.96 -6.59 10.05
N ILE A 15 8.56 -5.55 9.45
CA ILE A 15 8.37 -4.16 9.88
C ILE A 15 6.87 -3.80 9.86
N VAL A 16 6.18 -4.04 8.74
CA VAL A 16 4.75 -3.75 8.60
C VAL A 16 3.93 -4.44 9.69
N VAL A 17 4.15 -5.74 9.89
CA VAL A 17 3.42 -6.54 10.88
C VAL A 17 3.69 -6.04 12.30
N THR A 18 4.95 -5.75 12.65
CA THR A 18 5.31 -5.23 13.99
C THR A 18 4.63 -3.89 14.26
N PHE A 19 4.63 -2.97 13.29
CA PHE A 19 3.97 -1.66 13.45
C PHE A 19 2.46 -1.82 13.63
N LEU A 20 1.79 -2.63 12.81
CA LEU A 20 0.34 -2.87 12.92
C LEU A 20 -0.04 -3.54 14.23
N PHE A 21 0.75 -4.51 14.70
CA PHE A 21 0.51 -5.19 15.96
C PHE A 21 0.66 -4.23 17.15
N ARG A 22 1.73 -3.42 17.15
CA ARG A 22 1.98 -2.42 18.20
C ARG A 22 0.84 -1.39 18.26
N TRP A 23 0.45 -0.84 17.12
CA TRP A 23 -0.61 0.15 17.01
C TRP A 23 -1.99 -0.38 17.44
N GLY A 24 -2.33 -1.62 17.09
CA GLY A 24 -3.58 -2.25 17.54
C GLY A 24 -3.64 -2.40 19.06
N LYS A 25 -2.51 -2.75 19.69
CA LYS A 25 -2.43 -2.89 21.15
C LYS A 25 -2.55 -1.55 21.89
N GLU A 26 -1.98 -0.47 21.34
CA GLU A 26 -1.92 0.86 21.99
C GLU A 26 -3.29 1.53 22.17
N GLU A 27 -4.21 1.45 21.21
CA GLU A 27 -5.53 2.12 21.32
C GLU A 27 -6.70 1.18 21.65
N GLY A 28 -6.43 -0.10 21.99
CA GLY A 28 -7.49 -1.10 22.20
C GLY A 28 -8.35 -1.35 20.95
N GLN A 29 -7.90 -0.89 19.78
CA GLN A 29 -8.55 -1.17 18.51
C GLN A 29 -8.18 -2.58 18.04
N SER A 30 -9.13 -3.27 17.41
CA SER A 30 -8.85 -4.58 16.81
C SER A 30 -7.73 -4.45 15.76
N THR A 31 -6.59 -5.10 15.99
CA THR A 31 -5.46 -5.19 15.05
C THR A 31 -5.92 -5.66 13.67
N LEU A 32 -6.91 -6.55 13.62
CA LEU A 32 -7.53 -7.01 12.37
C LEU A 32 -8.16 -5.86 11.59
N LYS A 33 -8.84 -4.92 12.27
CA LYS A 33 -9.43 -3.74 11.61
C LYS A 33 -8.34 -2.84 11.02
N LEU A 34 -7.27 -2.53 11.77
CA LEU A 34 -6.13 -1.77 11.24
C LEU A 34 -5.50 -2.48 10.04
N PHE A 35 -5.31 -3.80 10.14
CA PHE A 35 -4.76 -4.61 9.06
C PHE A 35 -5.62 -4.53 7.80
N MET A 36 -6.95 -4.52 7.91
CA MET A 36 -7.84 -4.33 6.76
C MET A 36 -7.66 -2.95 6.10
N TYR A 37 -7.57 -1.87 6.88
CA TYR A 37 -7.31 -0.53 6.31
C TYR A 37 -5.96 -0.47 5.61
N PHE A 38 -4.93 -1.09 6.19
CA PHE A 38 -3.62 -1.23 5.55
C PHE A 38 -3.71 -2.01 4.24
N LEU A 39 -4.30 -3.22 4.27
CA LEU A 39 -4.35 -4.14 3.13
C LEU A 39 -5.11 -3.54 1.95
N VAL A 40 -6.26 -2.89 2.20
CA VAL A 40 -6.99 -2.17 1.15
C VAL A 40 -6.14 -1.03 0.61
N SER A 41 -5.41 -0.30 1.46
CA SER A 41 -4.57 0.82 1.03
C SER A 41 -3.40 0.43 0.12
N CYS A 42 -2.96 -0.83 0.15
CA CYS A 42 -1.91 -1.34 -0.73
C CYS A 42 -2.36 -1.53 -2.19
N ALA A 43 -3.67 -1.52 -2.48
CA ALA A 43 -4.17 -1.82 -3.81
C ALA A 43 -3.80 -0.73 -4.82
N ILE A 44 -3.10 -1.15 -5.88
CA ILE A 44 -2.83 -0.36 -7.09
C ILE A 44 -3.72 -0.86 -8.23
N ILE A 45 -4.24 0.04 -9.04
CA ILE A 45 -5.05 -0.30 -10.22
C ILE A 45 -4.62 0.54 -11.42
N PRO A 46 -4.74 0.02 -12.66
CA PRO A 46 -4.56 0.82 -13.86
C PRO A 46 -5.77 1.75 -14.04
N VAL A 47 -5.51 3.04 -14.29
CA VAL A 47 -6.54 4.06 -14.57
C VAL A 47 -6.49 4.57 -16.00
N TYR A 48 -5.44 4.24 -16.73
CA TYR A 48 -5.29 4.57 -18.13
C TYR A 48 -4.45 3.49 -18.80
N ALA A 49 -4.84 3.09 -20.01
CA ALA A 49 -4.08 2.20 -20.85
C ALA A 49 -4.06 2.76 -22.27
N SER A 50 -2.88 2.82 -22.89
CA SER A 50 -2.73 3.22 -24.29
C SER A 50 -1.80 2.28 -25.03
N TYR A 51 -2.24 1.82 -26.19
CA TYR A 51 -1.46 1.04 -27.13
C TYR A 51 -0.86 1.99 -28.18
N THR A 52 0.47 2.04 -28.29
CA THR A 52 1.12 2.73 -29.41
C THR A 52 2.01 1.76 -30.16
N ARG A 53 1.79 1.64 -31.48
CA ARG A 53 2.49 0.69 -32.35
C ARG A 53 4.03 0.79 -32.28
N ASP A 54 4.56 1.98 -31.96
CA ASP A 54 5.99 2.26 -31.89
C ASP A 54 6.59 2.21 -30.46
N LYS A 55 5.77 2.26 -29.40
CA LYS A 55 6.24 2.40 -28.00
C LYS A 55 5.75 1.31 -27.04
N GLY A 56 4.91 0.38 -27.53
CA GLY A 56 4.34 -0.69 -26.72
C GLY A 56 3.15 -0.25 -25.86
N ASP A 57 2.80 -1.12 -24.91
CA ASP A 57 1.66 -0.93 -24.00
C ASP A 57 2.09 -0.06 -22.81
N PHE A 58 1.44 1.09 -22.65
CA PHE A 58 1.60 1.93 -21.48
C PHE A 58 0.35 1.90 -20.63
N GLU A 59 0.50 1.56 -19.34
CA GLU A 59 -0.56 1.62 -18.35
C GLU A 59 -0.16 2.56 -17.22
N LEU A 60 -1.04 3.52 -16.89
CA LEU A 60 -0.88 4.38 -15.72
C LEU A 60 -1.55 3.72 -14.52
N TRP A 61 -0.76 3.27 -13.56
CA TRP A 61 -1.23 2.70 -12.30
C TRP A 61 -1.24 3.74 -11.19
N VAL A 62 -2.26 3.68 -10.32
CA VAL A 62 -2.41 4.57 -9.15
C VAL A 62 -2.78 3.78 -7.89
N PRO A 63 -2.45 4.27 -6.69
CA PRO A 63 -2.77 3.62 -5.42
C PRO A 63 -4.24 3.88 -5.02
N ALA A 64 -5.17 3.38 -5.82
CA ALA A 64 -6.60 3.62 -5.63
C ALA A 64 -7.13 3.11 -4.29
N GLY A 65 -6.54 2.04 -3.76
CA GLY A 65 -6.87 1.53 -2.43
C GLY A 65 -6.69 2.57 -1.33
N PHE A 66 -5.56 3.29 -1.34
CA PHE A 66 -5.29 4.36 -0.39
C PHE A 66 -6.29 5.50 -0.56
N ILE A 67 -6.55 5.92 -1.81
CA ILE A 67 -7.50 6.99 -2.12
C ILE A 67 -8.89 6.64 -1.57
N ALA A 68 -9.37 5.41 -1.80
CA ALA A 68 -10.65 4.94 -1.30
C ALA A 68 -10.72 4.94 0.23
N VAL A 69 -9.67 4.48 0.92
CA VAL A 69 -9.62 4.46 2.38
C VAL A 69 -9.61 5.87 2.96
N VAL A 70 -8.80 6.79 2.41
CA VAL A 70 -8.76 8.18 2.88
C VAL A 70 -10.10 8.87 2.65
N MET A 71 -10.71 8.69 1.48
CA MET A 71 -12.04 9.23 1.19
C MET A 71 -13.08 8.71 2.18
N TYR A 72 -13.08 7.41 2.48
CA TYR A 72 -13.95 6.81 3.49
C TYR A 72 -13.75 7.42 4.88
N LEU A 73 -12.50 7.64 5.30
CA LEU A 73 -12.19 8.21 6.62
C LEU A 73 -12.59 9.69 6.72
N VAL A 74 -12.40 10.47 5.65
CA VAL A 74 -12.80 11.88 5.57
C VAL A 74 -14.32 12.01 5.63
N ILE A 75 -15.06 11.23 4.84
CA ILE A 75 -16.54 11.26 4.83
C ILE A 75 -17.11 10.89 6.20
N ARG A 76 -16.49 9.93 6.90
CA ARG A 76 -16.95 9.49 8.23
C ARG A 76 -16.76 10.55 9.32
N ASN A 77 -16.01 11.61 9.04
CA ASN A 77 -15.76 12.78 9.90
C ASN A 77 -15.44 12.44 11.37
N LYS A 78 -14.77 11.30 11.58
CA LYS A 78 -14.23 10.89 12.88
C LYS A 78 -12.72 10.83 12.75
N GLN A 79 -12.02 11.58 13.60
CA GLN A 79 -10.57 11.44 13.71
C GLN A 79 -10.26 10.02 14.18
N GLN A 80 -9.58 9.27 13.31
CA GLN A 80 -9.19 7.89 13.53
C GLN A 80 -7.69 7.80 13.21
N PRO A 81 -6.82 8.43 14.03
CA PRO A 81 -5.41 8.64 13.70
C PRO A 81 -4.67 7.34 13.36
N LEU A 82 -5.00 6.24 14.05
CA LEU A 82 -4.45 4.92 13.72
C LEU A 82 -4.82 4.40 12.34
N LYS A 83 -6.04 4.67 11.87
CA LYS A 83 -6.47 4.22 10.54
C LYS A 83 -5.74 4.99 9.44
N TYR A 84 -5.49 6.27 9.67
CA TYR A 84 -4.64 7.08 8.79
C TYR A 84 -3.18 6.60 8.80
N LYS A 85 -2.62 6.24 9.96
CA LYS A 85 -1.27 5.66 10.05
C LYS A 85 -1.17 4.33 9.29
N ALA A 86 -2.15 3.44 9.47
CA ALA A 86 -2.22 2.17 8.75
C ALA A 86 -2.38 2.37 7.24
N SER A 87 -3.23 3.29 6.80
CA SER A 87 -3.41 3.59 5.38
C SER A 87 -2.16 4.21 4.76
N LEU A 88 -1.46 5.10 5.49
CA LEU A 88 -0.21 5.69 5.05
C LEU A 88 0.90 4.64 4.89
N LEU A 89 0.96 3.66 5.80
CA LEU A 89 1.84 2.51 5.67
C LEU A 89 1.52 1.70 4.40
N GLY A 90 0.22 1.53 4.10
CA GLY A 90 -0.23 0.89 2.86
C GLY A 90 0.13 1.69 1.60
N LEU A 91 0.07 3.02 1.64
CA LEU A 91 0.54 3.88 0.55
C LEU A 91 2.03 3.70 0.27
N ALA A 92 2.85 3.58 1.32
CA ALA A 92 4.28 3.33 1.16
C ALA A 92 4.54 2.01 0.41
N VAL A 93 3.80 0.95 0.77
CA VAL A 93 3.84 -0.34 0.07
C VAL A 93 3.34 -0.21 -1.37
N ALA A 94 2.22 0.50 -1.59
CA ALA A 94 1.69 0.76 -2.93
C ALA A 94 2.72 1.51 -3.81
N GLY A 95 3.49 2.44 -3.24
CA GLY A 95 4.59 3.11 -3.92
C GLY A 95 5.68 2.14 -4.39
N VAL A 96 6.08 1.19 -3.54
CA VAL A 96 7.03 0.13 -3.93
C VAL A 96 6.44 -0.75 -5.04
N LEU A 97 5.15 -1.10 -4.96
CA LEU A 97 4.46 -1.85 -6.00
C LEU A 97 4.40 -1.10 -7.33
N LEU A 98 4.19 0.23 -7.32
CA LEU A 98 4.23 1.06 -8.52
C LEU A 98 5.63 1.10 -9.13
N LEU A 99 6.66 1.31 -8.32
CA LEU A 99 8.04 1.30 -8.82
C LEU A 99 8.40 -0.04 -9.45
N ARG A 100 7.90 -1.15 -8.90
CA ARG A 100 8.01 -2.49 -9.49
C ARG A 100 7.23 -2.62 -10.80
N GLN A 101 5.99 -2.11 -10.84
CA GLN A 101 5.15 -2.14 -12.05
C GLN A 101 5.82 -1.45 -13.25
N TYR A 102 6.55 -0.37 -13.00
CA TYR A 102 7.32 0.35 -14.03
C TYR A 102 8.75 -0.16 -14.24
N ASN A 103 9.10 -1.34 -13.68
CA ASN A 103 10.44 -1.94 -13.75
C ASN A 103 11.58 -0.99 -13.28
N ILE A 104 11.27 -0.05 -12.38
CA ILE A 104 12.26 0.88 -11.82
C ILE A 104 13.08 0.18 -10.72
N LEU A 105 12.44 -0.71 -9.95
CA LEU A 105 13.11 -1.53 -8.93
C LEU A 105 13.40 -2.94 -9.47
N PRO A 106 14.65 -3.45 -9.34
CA PRO A 106 15.10 -4.70 -9.97
C PRO A 106 14.88 -5.97 -9.14
N PHE A 107 14.14 -5.91 -8.03
CA PHE A 107 13.97 -7.04 -7.09
C PHE A 107 12.52 -7.54 -6.96
#